data_AF-A0A8J7FND8-F1
#
_entry.id   AF-A0A8J7FND8-F1
#
_cell.length_a   1.000
_cell.length_b   1.000
_cell.length_c   1.000
_cell.angle_alpha   90.00
_cell.angle_beta   90.00
_cell.angle_gamma   90.00
#
_symmetry.space_group_name_H-M   'P 1'
#
loop_
_entity.id
_entity.type
_entity.pdbx_description
1 polymer ?
#
loop_
_entity_poly.entity_id
_entity_poly.type
_entity_poly.pdbx_seq_one_letter_code
_entity_poly.pdbx_strand_id
1 'polypeptide(L)'
;MKLTQEQLNKATTLIELHLNDIGIQNQYTLLSVQHQPEHELIYVFSYEIANPTFKTIVQIEYNFAKENLQSESSPSFSWMDYKKITE
;
A
#
# COMPACT_ATOMS: atom_id res chain seq x y z
N MET A 1 -6.03 -1.14 -18.80
CA MET A 1 -5.89 -2.61 -18.62
C MET A 1 -6.53 -3.01 -17.29
N LYS A 2 -7.26 -4.15 -17.20
CA LYS A 2 -7.86 -4.59 -15.93
C LYS A 2 -6.88 -5.52 -15.20
N LEU A 3 -6.44 -5.17 -14.00
CA LEU A 3 -5.61 -6.06 -13.18
C LEU A 3 -6.34 -7.36 -12.86
N THR A 4 -5.59 -8.46 -12.80
CA THR A 4 -6.15 -9.75 -12.39
C THR A 4 -6.32 -9.80 -10.89
N GLN A 5 -7.26 -10.63 -10.42
CA GLN A 5 -7.45 -10.87 -8.98
C GLN A 5 -6.16 -11.39 -8.32
N GLU A 6 -5.37 -12.17 -9.05
CA GLU A 6 -4.07 -12.67 -8.58
C GLU A 6 -3.07 -11.55 -8.30
N GLN A 7 -3.01 -10.52 -9.17
CA GLN A 7 -2.14 -9.36 -8.96
C GLN A 7 -2.58 -8.54 -7.74
N LEU A 8 -3.89 -8.36 -7.56
CA LEU A 8 -4.44 -7.68 -6.39
C LEU A 8 -4.12 -8.46 -5.11
N ASN A 9 -4.30 -9.78 -5.11
CA ASN A 9 -3.97 -10.63 -3.96
C ASN A 9 -2.48 -10.54 -3.61
N LYS A 10 -1.60 -10.57 -4.61
CA LYS A 10 -0.15 -10.42 -4.41
C LYS A 10 0.19 -9.06 -3.80
N ALA A 11 -0.40 -7.97 -4.31
CA ALA A 11 -0.21 -6.63 -3.77
C ALA A 11 -0.70 -6.54 -2.30
N THR A 12 -1.87 -7.11 -1.99
CA THR A 12 -2.37 -7.21 -0.61
C THR A 12 -1.34 -7.90 0.29
N THR A 13 -0.81 -9.08 -0.10
CA THR A 13 0.19 -9.80 0.70
C THR A 13 1.46 -8.98 0.91
N LEU A 14 1.95 -8.28 -0.12
CA LEU A 14 3.13 -7.42 0.00
C LEU A 14 2.91 -6.26 0.97
N ILE A 15 1.73 -5.64 0.89
CA ILE A 15 1.36 -4.55 1.80
C ILE A 15 1.23 -5.06 3.24
N GLU A 16 0.59 -6.20 3.46
CA GLU A 16 0.46 -6.81 4.78
C GLU A 16 1.82 -7.23 5.36
N LEU A 17 2.73 -7.78 4.55
CA LEU A 17 4.09 -8.05 4.98
C LEU A 17 4.80 -6.77 5.40
N HIS A 18 4.65 -5.68 4.64
CA HIS A 18 5.23 -4.39 4.99
C HIS A 18 4.63 -3.82 6.27
N LEU A 19 3.31 -3.90 6.47
CA LEU A 19 2.63 -3.49 7.70
C LEU A 19 3.17 -4.26 8.92
N ASN A 20 3.43 -5.56 8.76
CA ASN A 20 4.05 -6.36 9.82
C ASN A 20 5.51 -5.96 10.09
N ASP A 21 6.30 -5.66 9.05
CA ASP A 21 7.69 -5.23 9.16
C ASP A 21 7.83 -3.90 9.93
N ILE A 22 6.91 -2.95 9.69
CA ILE A 22 6.87 -1.67 10.43
C ILE A 22 6.24 -1.79 11.82
N GLY A 23 5.91 -3.01 12.28
CA GLY A 23 5.47 -3.29 13.64
C GLY A 23 3.97 -3.21 13.89
N ILE A 24 3.15 -3.05 12.85
CA ILE A 24 1.68 -3.06 12.96
C ILE A 24 1.22 -4.52 12.87
N GLN A 25 1.27 -5.22 13.99
CA GLN A 25 0.99 -6.66 14.05
C GLN A 25 -0.47 -6.95 14.40
N ASN A 26 -1.18 -7.66 13.52
CA ASN A 26 -2.49 -8.29 13.76
C ASN A 26 -3.65 -7.39 14.20
N GLN A 27 -3.53 -6.07 14.03
CA GLN A 27 -4.58 -5.11 14.35
C GLN A 27 -5.10 -4.38 13.12
N TYR A 28 -4.79 -4.86 11.91
CA TYR A 28 -5.24 -4.21 10.68
C TYR A 28 -6.26 -5.06 9.91
N THR A 29 -7.23 -4.40 9.28
CA THR A 29 -8.24 -5.03 8.43
C THR A 29 -8.33 -4.26 7.12
N LEU A 30 -8.25 -4.95 5.98
CA LEU A 30 -8.47 -4.32 4.67
C LEU A 30 -9.95 -3.91 4.55
N LEU A 31 -10.21 -2.60 4.43
CA LEU A 31 -11.56 -2.05 4.29
C LEU A 31 -12.01 -1.98 2.84
N SER A 32 -11.16 -1.43 1.96
CA SER A 32 -11.49 -1.26 0.56
C SER A 32 -10.26 -1.11 -0.31
N VAL A 33 -10.42 -1.48 -1.58
CA VAL A 33 -9.42 -1.24 -2.63
C VAL A 33 -10.10 -0.36 -3.67
N GLN A 34 -9.61 0.87 -3.80
CA GLN A 34 -10.14 1.85 -4.75
C GLN A 34 -9.18 2.00 -5.92
N HIS A 35 -9.72 2.00 -7.12
CA HIS A 35 -8.97 2.33 -8.33
C HIS A 35 -8.96 3.85 -8.51
N GLN A 36 -7.79 4.44 -8.76
CA GLN A 36 -7.73 5.86 -9.09
C GLN A 36 -8.15 6.07 -10.55
N PRO A 37 -9.23 6.81 -10.83
CA PRO A 37 -9.76 6.97 -12.19
C PRO A 37 -8.77 7.68 -13.13
N GLU A 38 -7.89 8.52 -12.60
CA GLU A 38 -6.87 9.25 -13.36
C GLU A 38 -5.63 8.40 -13.69
N HIS A 39 -5.45 7.25 -13.02
CA HIS A 39 -4.29 6.38 -13.17
C HIS A 39 -4.70 4.91 -13.25
N GLU A 40 -4.73 4.34 -14.47
CA GLU A 40 -5.15 2.96 -14.75
C GLU A 40 -4.42 1.87 -13.93
N LEU A 41 -3.20 2.16 -13.44
CA LEU A 41 -2.33 1.20 -12.73
C LEU A 41 -2.12 1.55 -11.26
N ILE A 42 -2.83 2.54 -10.72
CA ILE A 42 -2.73 2.94 -9.31
C ILE A 42 -3.98 2.52 -8.55
N TYR A 43 -3.76 1.79 -7.46
CA TYR A 43 -4.80 1.31 -6.58
C TYR A 43 -4.48 1.72 -5.15
N VAL A 44 -5.50 2.19 -4.44
CA VAL A 44 -5.39 2.62 -3.06
C VAL A 44 -6.01 1.55 -2.17
N PHE A 45 -5.18 0.93 -1.33
CA PHE A 45 -5.59 -0.06 -0.35
C PHE A 45 -5.82 0.66 0.98
N SER A 46 -7.06 0.64 1.47
CA SER A 46 -7.42 1.27 2.74
C SER A 46 -7.50 0.20 3.84
N TYR A 47 -6.66 0.32 4.86
CA TYR A 47 -6.64 -0.55 6.03
C TYR A 47 -7.14 0.19 7.26
N GLU A 48 -8.03 -0.43 8.03
CA GLU A 48 -8.34 0.00 9.39
C GLU A 48 -7.36 -0.65 10.36
N ILE A 49 -6.60 0.16 11.09
CA ILE A 49 -5.80 -0.26 12.24
C ILE A 49 -6.60 -0.01 13.52
N ALA A 50 -6.96 -1.09 14.20
CA ALA A 50 -7.68 -1.08 15.46
C ALA A 50 -6.69 -1.11 16.64
N ASN A 51 -6.31 0.06 17.14
CA ASN A 51 -5.61 0.16 18.41
C ASN A 51 -6.60 0.09 19.59
N PRO A 52 -6.16 -0.32 20.79
CA PRO A 52 -7.03 -0.38 21.98
C PRO A 52 -7.71 0.95 22.34
N THR A 53 -7.11 2.07 21.95
CA THR A 53 -7.54 3.42 22.34
C THR A 53 -8.11 4.25 21.18
N PHE A 54 -7.84 3.88 19.92
CA PHE A 54 -8.35 4.60 18.76
C PHE A 54 -8.32 3.71 17.51
N LYS A 55 -9.15 4.06 16.52
CA LYS A 55 -9.11 3.47 15.18
C LYS A 55 -8.42 4.44 14.23
N THR A 56 -7.57 3.93 13.36
CA THR A 56 -6.90 4.72 12.32
C THR A 56 -7.09 4.06 10.97
N ILE A 57 -7.35 4.86 9.94
CA ILE A 57 -7.42 4.37 8.57
C ILE A 57 -6.12 4.76 7.88
N VAL A 58 -5.39 3.77 7.37
CA VAL A 58 -4.17 3.95 6.59
C VAL A 58 -4.50 3.64 5.14
N GLN A 59 -4.16 4.59 4.27
CA GLN A 59 -4.33 4.45 2.83
C GLN A 59 -2.96 4.25 2.20
N ILE A 60 -2.81 3.13 1.49
CA ILE A 60 -1.56 2.73 0.85
C ILE A 60 -1.78 2.76 -0.65
N GLU A 61 -1.13 3.71 -1.31
CA GLU A 61 -1.12 3.78 -2.75
C GLU A 61 -0.14 2.73 -3.31
N TYR A 62 -0.66 1.86 -4.17
CA TYR A 62 0.10 0.83 -4.83
C TYR A 62 0.10 1.07 -6.34
N ASN A 63 1.29 1.30 -6.89
CA ASN A 63 1.48 1.56 -8.31
C ASN A 63 2.02 0.32 -9.02
N PHE A 64 1.15 -0.36 -9.76
CA PHE A 64 1.49 -1.57 -10.51
C PHE A 64 2.42 -1.31 -11.70
N ALA A 65 2.52 -0.06 -12.18
CA ALA A 65 3.48 0.30 -13.23
C ALA A 65 4.92 0.22 -12.72
N LYS A 66 5.15 0.53 -11.44
CA LYS A 66 6.48 0.46 -10.80
C LYS A 66 6.88 -0.97 -10.44
N GLU A 67 5.92 -1.85 -10.18
CA GLU A 67 6.20 -3.27 -9.88
C GLU A 67 6.82 -3.99 -11.09
N ASN A 68 6.38 -3.65 -12.31
CA ASN A 68 6.91 -4.23 -13.54
C ASN A 68 8.34 -3.76 -13.87
N LEU A 69 8.77 -2.62 -13.31
CA LEU A 69 10.13 -2.09 -13.47
C LEU A 69 11.14 -2.72 -12.48
N GLN A 70 10.68 -3.26 -11.34
CA GLN A 70 11.57 -3.85 -10.33
C GLN A 70 12.06 -5.27 -10.66
N SER A 71 11.49 -5.92 -11.68
CA SER A 71 11.98 -7.23 -12.15
C SER A 71 13.38 -7.15 -12.77
N GLU A 72 13.88 -5.96 -13.12
CA GLU A 72 15.20 -5.77 -13.75
C GLU A 72 16.17 -4.87 -12.97
N SER A 73 15.82 -4.35 -11.80
CA SER A 73 16.74 -3.49 -11.05
C SER A 73 16.49 -3.54 -9.55
N SER A 74 17.55 -3.84 -8.80
CA SER A 74 17.64 -3.95 -7.35
C SER A 74 16.86 -2.85 -6.59
N PRO A 75 16.30 -3.14 -5.40
CA PRO A 75 15.47 -2.18 -4.67
C PRO A 75 16.33 -1.06 -4.09
N SER A 76 16.29 0.13 -4.70
CA SER A 76 16.74 1.37 -4.05
C SER A 76 15.56 1.98 -3.29
N PHE A 77 15.45 1.62 -2.01
CA PHE A 77 14.53 2.25 -1.08
C PHE A 77 15.07 3.66 -0.77
N SER A 78 14.40 4.73 -1.26
CA SER A 78 14.81 6.13 -1.01
C SER A 78 13.86 6.79 -0.01
N TRP A 79 14.37 7.07 1.19
CA TRP A 79 13.66 7.62 2.35
C TRP A 79 13.33 9.14 2.26
N MET A 80 13.31 9.75 1.07
CA MET A 80 13.42 11.21 0.95
C MET A 80 12.15 11.99 0.58
N ASP A 81 10.95 11.47 0.83
CA ASP A 81 9.68 12.22 0.61
C ASP A 81 8.83 12.43 1.87
N TYR A 82 9.45 12.52 3.05
CA TYR A 82 8.80 13.17 4.20
C TYR A 82 8.77 14.68 3.98
N LYS A 83 7.79 15.17 3.20
CA LYS A 83 7.44 16.58 3.15
C LYS A 83 6.71 16.93 4.45
N LYS A 84 7.48 17.40 5.43
CA LYS A 84 6.97 17.99 6.68
C LYS A 84 6.13 19.22 6.32
N ILE A 85 4.80 19.11 6.39
CA ILE A 85 3.90 20.26 6.36
C ILE A 85 3.61 20.61 7.82
N THR A 86 4.18 21.71 8.29
CA THR A 86 3.77 22.39 9.53
C THR A 86 3.59 23.85 9.17
N GLU A 87 2.37 24.36 9.32
CA GLU A 87 2.08 25.78 9.58
C GLU A 87 1.99 26.01 11.08
#